data_AF-A0A4Q6AJA9-F1
#
_entry.id   AF-A0A4Q6AJA9-F1
#
_cell.length_a   1.000
_cell.length_b   1.000
_cell.length_c   1.000
_cell.angle_alpha   90.00
_cell.angle_beta   90.00
_cell.angle_gamma   90.00
#
_symmetry.space_group_name_H-M   'P 1'
#
loop_
_entity.id
_entity.type
_entity.pdbx_description
1 polymer ?
#
loop_
_entity_poly.entity_id
_entity_poly.type
_entity_poly.pdbx_seq_one_letter_code
_entity_poly.pdbx_strand_id
1 'polypeptide(L)'
;MRTVKAVHKALYEPIGDLVTYKAMPTDSLPMNALDPFIFLNHHGWQEYLPKNRGLPFGPHPHRGFETVTFILEGDLTHKDSSGANSTIRAGGVQWMTAGKGLIHAEVSSEQFKNMGGPLEILQLWVNLPAKLKMAEPAYTGLQKEEIPSIVLDNGKVTLHLVSGEWNGSKGPVQPLT
;
A
#
# COMPACT_ATOMS: atom_id res chain seq x y z
N MET A 1 -16.73 -10.84 21.86
CA MET A 1 -16.93 -10.03 20.63
C MET A 1 -16.09 -8.77 20.78
N ARG A 2 -15.35 -8.34 19.75
CA ARG A 2 -14.66 -7.04 19.78
C ARG A 2 -15.69 -5.92 19.57
N THR A 3 -15.48 -4.74 20.14
CA THR A 3 -16.36 -3.57 19.99
C THR A 3 -15.61 -2.42 19.34
N VAL A 4 -16.33 -1.52 18.66
CA VAL A 4 -15.77 -0.29 18.10
C VAL A 4 -15.54 0.69 19.26
N LYS A 5 -14.27 1.00 19.54
CA LYS A 5 -13.90 1.93 20.63
C LYS A 5 -14.04 3.39 20.22
N ALA A 6 -13.69 3.71 18.97
CA ALA A 6 -13.73 5.05 18.41
C ALA A 6 -13.81 5.01 16.89
N VAL A 7 -14.32 6.08 16.28
CA VAL A 7 -14.31 6.31 14.83
C VAL A 7 -13.58 7.62 14.59
N HIS A 8 -12.51 7.57 13.81
CA HIS A 8 -11.70 8.73 13.45
C HIS A 8 -11.94 9.09 12.00
N LYS A 9 -12.13 10.38 11.72
CA LYS A 9 -12.32 10.86 10.35
C LYS A 9 -10.95 11.06 9.70
N ALA A 10 -10.77 10.53 8.49
CA ALA A 10 -9.59 10.81 7.69
C ALA A 10 -9.54 12.29 7.27
N LEU A 11 -8.34 12.86 7.22
CA LEU A 11 -8.10 14.26 6.88
C LEU A 11 -7.80 14.39 5.38
N TYR A 12 -8.43 15.34 4.71
CA TYR A 12 -8.10 15.65 3.32
C TYR A 12 -6.75 16.37 3.25
N GLU A 13 -5.76 15.75 2.60
CA GLU A 13 -4.39 16.25 2.49
C GLU A 13 -3.83 15.94 1.10
N PRO A 14 -4.27 16.66 0.05
CA PRO A 14 -3.90 16.37 -1.33
C PRO A 14 -2.40 16.55 -1.57
N ILE A 15 -1.86 15.74 -2.49
CA ILE A 15 -0.45 15.79 -2.92
C ILE A 15 -0.42 16.22 -4.37
N GLY A 16 -0.21 17.52 -4.60
CA GLY A 16 -0.37 18.09 -5.94
C GLY A 16 -1.81 17.97 -6.42
N ASP A 17 -2.03 17.29 -7.55
CA ASP A 17 -3.35 17.00 -8.11
C ASP A 17 -3.95 15.65 -7.63
N LEU A 18 -3.24 14.92 -6.77
CA LEU A 18 -3.71 13.66 -6.21
C LEU A 18 -4.59 13.91 -4.96
N VAL A 19 -5.88 13.64 -5.08
CA VAL A 19 -6.84 13.53 -3.98
C VAL A 19 -6.31 12.49 -3.00
N THR A 20 -6.11 12.91 -1.76
CA THR A 20 -5.54 12.06 -0.72
C THR A 20 -6.25 12.32 0.60
N TYR A 21 -6.61 11.25 1.29
CA TYR A 21 -7.13 11.28 2.65
C TYR A 21 -6.20 10.50 3.57
N LYS A 22 -5.66 11.18 4.59
CA LYS A 22 -4.83 10.57 5.64
C LYS A 22 -5.71 10.09 6.77
N ALA A 23 -5.79 8.77 6.96
CA ALA A 23 -6.51 8.16 8.08
C ALA A 23 -5.65 8.13 9.35
N MET A 24 -4.34 7.92 9.21
CA MET A 24 -3.37 8.01 10.29
C MET A 24 -1.96 8.27 9.75
N PRO A 25 -1.10 8.99 10.49
CA PRO A 25 -1.39 9.65 11.76
C PRO A 25 -2.21 10.95 11.59
N THR A 26 -3.06 11.26 12.56
CA THR A 26 -3.79 12.54 12.67
C THR A 26 -3.75 13.03 14.12
N ASP A 27 -4.18 14.27 14.40
CA ASP A 27 -4.30 14.78 15.77
C ASP A 27 -5.19 13.88 16.65
N SER A 28 -6.22 13.29 16.06
CA SER A 28 -7.14 12.39 16.77
C SER A 28 -6.63 10.95 16.89
N LEU A 29 -5.64 10.56 16.07
CA LEU A 29 -5.11 9.21 15.98
C LEU A 29 -3.59 9.27 15.72
N PRO A 30 -2.77 9.47 16.76
CA PRO A 30 -1.33 9.64 16.61
C PRO A 30 -0.66 8.34 16.13
N MET A 31 0.55 8.47 15.58
CA MET A 31 1.30 7.38 14.91
C MET A 31 1.45 6.11 15.75
N ASN A 32 1.62 6.23 17.07
CA ASN A 32 1.83 5.13 17.99
C ASN A 32 0.54 4.55 18.60
N ALA A 33 -0.64 4.99 18.14
CA ALA A 33 -1.91 4.55 18.70
C ALA A 33 -2.34 3.13 18.27
N LEU A 34 -1.83 2.63 17.14
CA LEU A 34 -2.26 1.38 16.52
C LEU A 34 -1.09 0.47 16.10
N ASP A 35 -0.09 0.29 16.97
CA ASP A 35 1.03 -0.65 16.73
C ASP A 35 0.51 -2.04 16.29
N PRO A 36 1.01 -2.63 15.18
CA PRO A 36 2.19 -2.22 14.39
C PRO A 36 1.93 -1.21 13.26
N PHE A 37 0.71 -0.72 13.05
CA PHE A 37 0.40 0.21 11.98
C PHE A 37 0.77 1.64 12.37
N ILE A 38 1.45 2.36 11.49
CA ILE A 38 1.96 3.73 11.77
C ILE A 38 1.50 4.78 10.76
N PHE A 39 0.94 4.35 9.63
CA PHE A 39 0.49 5.25 8.57
C PHE A 39 -0.57 4.57 7.70
N LEU A 40 -1.61 5.30 7.30
CA LEU A 40 -2.58 4.87 6.28
C LEU A 40 -3.06 6.08 5.49
N ASN A 41 -2.75 6.08 4.20
CA ASN A 41 -3.33 6.99 3.23
C ASN A 41 -4.25 6.26 2.27
N HIS A 42 -5.32 6.94 1.87
CA HIS A 42 -6.15 6.61 0.73
C HIS A 42 -5.93 7.67 -0.35
N HIS A 43 -5.43 7.26 -1.50
CA HIS A 43 -5.22 8.11 -2.66
C HIS A 43 -6.28 7.79 -3.72
N GLY A 44 -6.91 8.82 -4.29
CA GLY A 44 -8.11 8.68 -5.09
C GLY A 44 -9.38 8.49 -4.22
N TRP A 45 -10.48 7.99 -4.75
CA TRP A 45 -10.71 7.73 -6.18
C TRP A 45 -10.67 9.02 -6.99
N GLN A 46 -9.99 9.01 -8.14
CA GLN A 46 -10.09 10.08 -9.14
C GLN A 46 -9.83 9.54 -10.54
N GLU A 47 -10.30 10.26 -11.56
CA GLU A 47 -10.01 9.95 -12.96
C GLU A 47 -8.91 10.88 -13.49
N TYR A 48 -7.86 10.28 -14.04
CA TYR A 48 -6.80 11.00 -14.74
C TYR A 48 -7.10 11.07 -16.24
N LEU A 49 -6.94 12.25 -16.83
CA LEU A 49 -7.03 12.41 -18.28
C LEU A 49 -5.81 11.79 -18.99
N PRO A 50 -5.92 11.47 -20.30
CA PRO A 50 -4.75 11.13 -21.11
C PRO A 50 -3.64 12.19 -21.02
N LYS A 51 -2.38 11.76 -21.16
CA LYS A 51 -1.17 12.61 -21.07
C LYS A 51 -1.03 13.30 -19.69
N ASN A 52 -1.32 12.56 -18.62
CA ASN A 52 -1.16 13.03 -17.25
C ASN A 52 0.27 12.82 -16.71
N ARG A 53 0.49 13.23 -15.45
CA ARG A 53 1.77 13.10 -14.75
C ARG A 53 1.87 11.84 -13.87
N GLY A 54 0.78 11.08 -13.71
CA GLY A 54 0.69 9.90 -12.85
C GLY A 54 0.83 10.22 -11.36
N LEU A 55 1.09 9.19 -10.56
CA LEU A 55 1.42 9.31 -9.15
C LEU A 55 2.68 10.17 -8.93
N PRO A 56 2.68 11.12 -7.97
CA PRO A 56 3.75 12.09 -7.78
C PRO A 56 4.90 11.61 -6.86
N PHE A 57 5.02 10.32 -6.57
CA PHE A 57 6.00 9.80 -5.62
C PHE A 57 7.34 9.49 -6.29
N GLY A 58 8.05 10.54 -6.69
CA GLY A 58 9.43 10.44 -7.18
C GLY A 58 10.42 9.89 -6.13
N PRO A 59 11.72 9.80 -6.44
CA PRO A 59 12.73 9.22 -5.53
C PRO A 59 12.70 9.81 -4.12
N HIS A 60 12.43 8.98 -3.10
CA HIS A 60 12.40 9.37 -1.69
C HIS A 60 12.88 8.22 -0.77
N PRO A 61 13.38 8.51 0.44
CA PRO A 61 13.93 7.49 1.34
C PRO A 61 12.90 6.93 2.33
N HIS A 62 13.07 5.66 2.69
CA HIS A 62 12.43 5.04 3.86
C HIS A 62 13.43 4.21 4.67
N ARG A 63 13.15 3.98 5.96
CA ARG A 63 13.96 3.17 6.87
C ARG A 63 13.15 2.71 8.09
N GLY A 64 13.32 1.45 8.50
CA GLY A 64 12.87 0.94 9.80
C GLY A 64 11.42 0.47 9.88
N PHE A 65 10.72 0.36 8.76
CA PHE A 65 9.35 -0.13 8.63
C PHE A 65 9.13 -0.77 7.26
N GLU A 66 7.93 -1.25 6.99
CA GLU A 66 7.48 -1.79 5.71
C GLU A 66 6.38 -0.91 5.13
N THR A 67 6.30 -0.81 3.81
CA THR A 67 5.17 -0.19 3.10
C THR A 67 4.37 -1.26 2.36
N VAL A 68 3.06 -1.16 2.44
CA VAL A 68 2.11 -2.03 1.75
C VAL A 68 1.19 -1.15 0.93
N THR A 69 1.25 -1.27 -0.39
CA THR A 69 0.41 -0.51 -1.31
C THR A 69 -0.58 -1.47 -1.98
N PHE A 70 -1.87 -1.22 -1.78
CA PHE A 70 -2.96 -1.94 -2.44
C PHE A 70 -3.42 -1.12 -3.65
N ILE A 71 -3.36 -1.70 -4.84
CA ILE A 71 -3.79 -1.02 -6.07
C ILE A 71 -5.23 -1.42 -6.33
N LEU A 72 -6.18 -0.51 -6.08
CA LEU A 72 -7.61 -0.77 -6.31
C LEU A 72 -7.97 -0.49 -7.77
N GLU A 73 -7.51 0.64 -8.31
CA GLU A 73 -7.68 1.05 -9.71
C GLU A 73 -6.37 1.61 -10.27
N GLY A 74 -6.18 1.47 -11.58
CA GLY A 74 -4.99 1.95 -12.29
C GLY A 74 -3.77 1.03 -12.15
N ASP A 75 -2.59 1.63 -12.07
CA ASP A 75 -1.32 0.91 -11.85
C ASP A 75 -0.30 1.73 -11.05
N LEU A 76 0.72 1.02 -10.56
CA LEU A 76 1.86 1.58 -9.85
C LEU A 76 3.13 0.86 -10.30
N THR A 77 4.11 1.63 -10.76
CA THR A 77 5.47 1.21 -11.05
C THR A 77 6.39 1.59 -9.89
N HIS A 78 6.94 0.57 -9.24
CA HIS A 78 7.97 0.69 -8.22
C HIS A 78 9.36 0.60 -8.83
N LYS A 79 10.28 1.43 -8.37
CA LYS A 79 11.71 1.30 -8.63
C LYS A 79 12.53 1.72 -7.42
N ASP A 80 13.51 0.93 -7.02
CA ASP A 80 14.37 1.26 -5.87
C ASP A 80 15.87 1.10 -6.09
N SER A 81 16.64 1.56 -5.10
CA SER A 81 18.10 1.51 -5.07
C SER A 81 18.69 0.10 -4.87
N SER A 82 17.88 -0.91 -4.55
CA SER A 82 18.30 -2.33 -4.53
C SER A 82 18.28 -2.95 -5.94
N GLY A 83 17.68 -2.25 -6.90
CA GLY A 83 17.51 -2.70 -8.28
C GLY A 83 16.14 -3.32 -8.56
N ALA A 84 15.24 -3.38 -7.57
CA ALA A 84 13.89 -3.87 -7.82
C ALA A 84 13.13 -2.89 -8.72
N ASN A 85 12.40 -3.44 -9.68
CA ASN A 85 11.56 -2.68 -10.61
C ASN A 85 10.37 -3.56 -11.00
N SER A 86 9.15 -3.10 -10.71
CA SER A 86 7.94 -3.84 -11.09
C SER A 86 6.75 -2.91 -11.28
N THR A 87 5.79 -3.33 -12.10
CA THR A 87 4.51 -2.61 -12.25
C THR A 87 3.38 -3.52 -11.81
N ILE A 88 2.62 -3.06 -10.82
CA ILE A 88 1.47 -3.75 -10.25
C ILE A 88 0.19 -3.06 -10.70
N ARG A 89 -0.77 -3.84 -11.19
CA ARG A 89 -2.05 -3.34 -11.72
C ARG A 89 -3.17 -3.51 -10.68
N ALA A 90 -4.33 -2.96 -11.01
CA ALA A 90 -5.57 -3.10 -10.24
C ALA A 90 -5.81 -4.53 -9.71
N GLY A 91 -6.11 -4.63 -8.42
CA GLY A 91 -6.25 -5.87 -7.66
C GLY A 91 -4.95 -6.44 -7.10
N GLY A 92 -3.79 -5.91 -7.48
CA GLY A 92 -2.49 -6.32 -6.98
C GLY A 92 -2.04 -5.58 -5.72
N VAL A 93 -0.92 -6.06 -5.16
CA VAL A 93 -0.29 -5.51 -3.96
C VAL A 93 1.22 -5.40 -4.13
N GLN A 94 1.77 -4.31 -3.62
CA GLN A 94 3.20 -4.18 -3.36
C GLN A 94 3.44 -4.27 -1.85
N TRP A 95 4.45 -5.03 -1.45
CA TRP A 95 4.98 -5.07 -0.09
C TRP A 95 6.49 -4.83 -0.12
N MET A 96 6.94 -3.75 0.50
CA MET A 96 8.35 -3.37 0.55
C MET A 96 8.82 -3.28 2.00
N THR A 97 9.85 -4.04 2.34
CA THR A 97 10.58 -3.88 3.59
C THR A 97 11.66 -2.82 3.41
N ALA A 98 11.57 -1.69 4.12
CA ALA A 98 12.59 -0.65 4.03
C ALA A 98 13.85 -1.00 4.84
N GLY A 99 13.69 -1.67 6.00
CA GLY A 99 14.82 -2.17 6.80
C GLY A 99 15.86 -1.09 7.11
N LYS A 100 17.15 -1.38 6.90
CA LYS A 100 18.27 -0.44 7.10
C LYS A 100 18.22 0.80 6.19
N GLY A 101 17.38 0.78 5.16
CA GLY A 101 17.03 1.92 4.34
C GLY A 101 17.27 1.72 2.84
N LEU A 102 16.46 2.40 2.03
CA LEU A 102 16.53 2.43 0.57
C LEU A 102 15.95 3.77 0.06
N ILE A 103 16.24 4.09 -1.21
CA ILE A 103 15.56 5.15 -1.95
C ILE A 103 14.69 4.48 -3.01
N HIS A 104 13.43 4.89 -3.12
CA HIS A 104 12.49 4.36 -4.12
C HIS A 104 11.60 5.42 -4.73
N ALA A 105 10.98 5.07 -5.85
CA ALA A 105 9.93 5.85 -6.51
C ALA A 105 8.73 4.94 -6.79
N GLU A 106 7.53 5.48 -6.63
CA GLU A 106 6.24 4.83 -6.86
C GLU A 106 5.42 5.72 -7.80
N VAL A 107 5.57 5.51 -9.10
CA VAL A 107 4.96 6.36 -10.14
C VAL A 107 4.00 5.53 -11.00
N SER A 108 3.05 6.15 -11.69
CA SER A 108 2.22 5.43 -12.66
C SER A 108 3.03 5.01 -13.89
N SER A 109 2.62 3.92 -14.53
CA SER A 109 3.30 3.42 -15.74
C SER A 109 3.22 4.42 -16.89
N GLU A 110 4.12 4.31 -17.87
CA GLU A 110 4.03 5.12 -19.10
C GLU A 110 2.71 4.90 -19.85
N GLN A 111 2.15 3.69 -19.78
CA GLN A 111 0.86 3.39 -20.40
C GLN A 111 -0.27 4.18 -19.71
N PHE A 112 -0.32 4.16 -18.38
CA PHE A 112 -1.32 4.92 -17.62
C PHE A 112 -1.19 6.43 -17.83
N LYS A 113 0.05 6.96 -17.83
CA LYS A 113 0.28 8.38 -18.08
C LYS A 113 -0.20 8.81 -19.47
N ASN A 114 -0.04 7.96 -20.48
CA ASN A 114 -0.51 8.26 -21.83
C ASN A 114 -2.03 8.16 -21.98
N MET A 115 -2.64 7.11 -21.41
CA MET A 115 -4.05 6.77 -21.62
C MET A 115 -5.01 7.43 -20.63
N GLY A 116 -4.55 7.73 -19.40
CA GLY A 116 -5.44 8.09 -18.31
C GLY A 116 -6.25 6.90 -17.78
N GLY A 117 -7.26 7.20 -16.98
CA GLY A 117 -8.14 6.23 -16.36
C GLY A 117 -8.35 6.46 -14.87
N PRO A 118 -9.14 5.59 -14.20
CA PRO A 118 -9.35 5.67 -12.77
C PRO A 118 -8.06 5.32 -12.03
N LEU A 119 -7.82 6.02 -10.93
CA LEU A 119 -6.75 5.73 -9.98
C LEU A 119 -7.34 5.68 -8.58
N GLU A 120 -7.02 4.60 -7.86
CA GLU A 120 -7.32 4.48 -6.45
C GLU A 120 -6.33 3.50 -5.80
N ILE A 121 -5.60 3.95 -4.78
CA ILE A 121 -4.65 3.11 -4.04
C ILE A 121 -4.75 3.38 -2.53
N LEU A 122 -4.43 2.36 -1.73
CA LEU A 122 -4.25 2.49 -0.28
C LEU A 122 -2.77 2.25 0.04
N GLN A 123 -2.16 3.11 0.84
CA GLN A 123 -0.79 2.92 1.32
C GLN A 123 -0.77 2.81 2.85
N LEU A 124 -0.39 1.64 3.34
CA LEU A 124 -0.28 1.28 4.75
C LEU A 124 1.19 1.13 5.11
N TRP A 125 1.64 1.69 6.23
CA TRP A 125 2.98 1.40 6.76
C TRP A 125 2.89 0.55 8.03
N VAL A 126 3.72 -0.48 8.07
CA VAL A 126 3.82 -1.45 9.18
C VAL A 126 5.18 -1.31 9.83
N ASN A 127 5.18 -0.93 11.10
CA ASN A 127 6.38 -0.76 11.90
C ASN A 127 7.14 -2.09 12.07
N LEU A 128 8.46 -2.04 11.94
CA LEU A 128 9.29 -3.20 12.28
C LEU A 128 9.67 -3.18 13.77
N PRO A 129 9.66 -4.34 14.46
CA PRO A 129 10.26 -4.51 15.77
C PRO A 129 11.70 -4.00 15.80
N ALA A 130 12.17 -3.49 16.94
CA ALA A 130 13.50 -2.88 17.06
C ALA A 130 14.64 -3.72 16.48
N LYS A 131 14.62 -5.04 16.72
CA LYS A 131 15.63 -6.00 16.23
C LYS A 131 15.64 -6.17 14.69
N LEU A 132 14.56 -5.79 14.00
CA LEU A 132 14.38 -5.93 12.54
C LEU A 132 14.51 -4.60 11.79
N LYS A 133 14.60 -3.46 12.47
CA LYS A 133 14.72 -2.14 11.83
C LYS A 133 15.96 -1.97 10.96
N MET A 134 16.94 -2.86 11.07
CA MET A 134 18.18 -2.87 10.30
C MET A 134 18.29 -4.08 9.36
N ALA A 135 17.19 -4.81 9.12
CA ALA A 135 17.16 -5.87 8.12
C ALA A 135 17.51 -5.34 6.71
N GLU A 136 17.94 -6.22 5.82
CA GLU A 136 18.15 -5.85 4.41
C GLU A 136 16.82 -5.41 3.78
N PRO A 137 16.84 -4.40 2.88
CA PRO A 137 15.68 -4.08 2.05
C PRO A 137 15.18 -5.29 1.27
N ALA A 138 13.87 -5.41 1.13
CA ALA A 138 13.24 -6.47 0.35
C ALA A 138 11.98 -5.95 -0.33
N TYR A 139 11.62 -6.57 -1.45
CA TYR A 139 10.45 -6.20 -2.25
C TYR A 139 9.68 -7.45 -2.68
N THR A 140 8.36 -7.40 -2.58
CA THR A 140 7.43 -8.39 -3.13
C THR A 140 6.30 -7.67 -3.83
N GLY A 141 6.15 -7.89 -5.13
CA GLY A 141 5.03 -7.40 -5.92
C GLY A 141 4.16 -8.57 -6.36
N LEU A 142 2.86 -8.47 -6.14
CA LEU A 142 1.87 -9.50 -6.44
C LEU A 142 0.80 -8.92 -7.35
N GLN A 143 0.56 -9.58 -8.48
CA GLN A 143 -0.62 -9.35 -9.28
C GLN A 143 -1.85 -9.96 -8.59
N LYS A 144 -3.04 -9.57 -9.06
CA LYS A 144 -4.32 -10.02 -8.51
C LYS A 144 -4.42 -11.55 -8.46
N GLU A 145 -3.92 -12.24 -9.48
CA GLU A 145 -3.99 -13.70 -9.62
C GLU A 145 -3.07 -14.44 -8.63
N GLU A 146 -2.09 -13.75 -8.06
CA GLU A 146 -1.15 -14.30 -7.08
C GLU A 146 -1.68 -14.17 -5.64
N ILE A 147 -2.83 -13.52 -5.45
CA ILE A 147 -3.47 -13.30 -4.15
C ILE A 147 -4.69 -14.21 -4.02
N PRO A 148 -4.72 -15.14 -3.03
CA PRO A 148 -5.87 -16.00 -2.81
C PRO A 148 -7.16 -15.20 -2.59
N SER A 149 -8.17 -15.51 -3.39
CA SER A 149 -9.52 -14.95 -3.28
C SER A 149 -10.46 -15.97 -2.66
N ILE A 150 -10.94 -15.70 -1.46
CA ILE A 150 -11.78 -16.60 -0.67
C ILE A 150 -13.20 -16.03 -0.61
N VAL A 151 -14.16 -16.80 -1.10
CA VAL A 151 -15.58 -16.41 -1.08
C VAL A 151 -16.22 -16.86 0.22
N LEU A 152 -16.87 -15.92 0.92
CA LEU A 152 -17.49 -16.08 2.23
C LEU A 152 -18.96 -15.64 2.17
N ASP A 153 -19.70 -15.89 3.27
CA ASP A 153 -21.12 -15.49 3.44
C ASP A 153 -21.99 -15.84 2.21
N ASN A 154 -21.93 -17.09 1.77
CA ASN A 154 -22.68 -17.62 0.64
C ASN A 154 -22.53 -16.79 -0.66
N GLY A 155 -21.34 -16.23 -0.91
CA GLY A 155 -21.06 -15.46 -2.13
C GLY A 155 -21.10 -13.95 -1.98
N LYS A 156 -21.43 -13.43 -0.79
CA LYS A 156 -21.61 -11.98 -0.58
C LYS A 156 -20.32 -11.24 -0.23
N VAL A 157 -19.30 -11.96 0.23
CA VAL A 157 -18.03 -11.38 0.66
C VAL A 157 -16.90 -12.07 -0.07
N THR A 158 -16.00 -11.28 -0.64
CA THR A 158 -14.74 -11.76 -1.21
C THR A 158 -13.60 -11.25 -0.34
N LEU A 159 -12.84 -12.17 0.24
CA LEU A 159 -11.62 -11.89 1.00
C LEU A 159 -10.40 -12.09 0.10
N HIS A 160 -9.62 -11.04 -0.11
CA HIS A 160 -8.30 -11.13 -0.74
C HIS A 160 -7.23 -11.30 0.35
N LEU A 161 -6.69 -12.51 0.47
CA LEU A 161 -5.77 -12.87 1.55
C LEU A 161 -4.32 -12.53 1.17
N VAL A 162 -3.89 -11.32 1.47
CA VAL A 162 -2.55 -10.81 1.13
C VAL A 162 -1.46 -11.34 2.05
N SER A 163 -1.73 -11.36 3.36
CA SER A 163 -0.82 -11.82 4.40
C SER A 163 -1.59 -12.46 5.56
N GLY A 164 -0.90 -13.27 6.37
CA GLY A 164 -1.48 -14.01 7.48
C GLY A 164 -2.14 -15.33 7.07
N GLU A 165 -3.09 -15.79 7.87
CA GLU A 165 -3.81 -17.04 7.65
C GLU A 165 -5.30 -16.85 7.88
N TRP A 166 -6.12 -17.49 7.04
CA TRP A 166 -7.56 -17.55 7.19
C TRP A 166 -8.08 -18.95 6.85
N ASN A 167 -8.72 -19.63 7.81
CA ASN A 167 -9.28 -20.97 7.65
C ASN A 167 -8.32 -21.97 6.97
N GLY A 168 -7.05 -22.00 7.41
CA GLY A 168 -6.01 -22.86 6.85
C GLY A 168 -5.42 -22.42 5.50
N SER A 169 -5.97 -21.37 4.87
CA SER A 169 -5.36 -20.72 3.70
C SER A 169 -4.35 -19.69 4.16
N LYS A 170 -3.19 -19.59 3.49
CA LYS A 170 -2.13 -18.64 3.83
C LYS A 170 -1.98 -17.57 2.79
N GLY A 171 -1.72 -16.33 3.23
CA GLY A 171 -1.36 -15.24 2.35
C GLY A 171 0.05 -15.44 1.76
N PRO A 172 0.27 -14.99 0.50
CA PRO A 172 1.55 -15.12 -0.18
C PRO A 172 2.66 -14.29 0.48
N VAL A 173 2.32 -13.18 1.14
CA VAL A 173 3.32 -12.36 1.83
C VAL A 173 3.52 -12.82 3.27
N GLN A 174 4.75 -13.20 3.59
CA GLN A 174 5.21 -13.43 4.96
C GLN A 174 5.98 -12.18 5.41
N PRO A 175 5.42 -11.36 6.33
CA PRO A 175 6.13 -10.21 6.88
C PRO A 175 7.36 -10.67 7.65
N LEU A 176 8.31 -9.77 7.90
CA LEU A 176 9.46 -10.11 8.77
C LEU A 176 9.07 -10.36 10.25
N THR A 177 7.83 -10.06 10.63
CA THR A 177 7.32 -10.11 12.00
C THR A 177 6.51 -11.35 12.30
#